data_AF-A0A6B3ERS9-F1
#
_entry.id   AF-A0A6B3ERS9-F1
#
_cell.length_a   1.000
_cell.length_b   1.000
_cell.length_c   1.000
_cell.angle_alpha   90.00
_cell.angle_beta   90.00
_cell.angle_gamma   90.00
#
_symmetry.space_group_name_H-M   'P 1'
#
loop_
_entity.id
_entity.type
_entity.pdbx_description
1 polymer ?
#
loop_
_entity_poly.entity_id
_entity_poly.type
_entity_poly.pdbx_seq_one_letter_code
_entity_poly.pdbx_strand_id
1 'polypeptide(L)'
;DLDPGEPATIVECAVVARWLRDRLAADGLTAYVKTSGSKGLHLLAPLVPAPSSEVTAYAKRLAVEAEQELPDLALHRMTKKLRAGKVFVDFSQNAAAKTTATPYTVRAR
;
A
#
# COMPACT_ATOMS: atom_id res chain seq x y z
N ASP A 1 -0.79 -0.10 -2.70
CA ASP A 1 -0.01 1.06 -3.18
C ASP A 1 0.07 2.07 -2.04
N LEU A 2 1.24 2.70 -1.82
CA LEU A 2 1.48 3.61 -0.71
C LEU A 2 1.69 5.02 -1.24
N ASP A 3 0.70 5.87 -1.01
CA ASP A 3 0.67 7.26 -1.48
C ASP A 3 0.87 8.24 -0.32
N PRO A 4 1.96 9.00 -0.27
CA PRO A 4 2.15 9.99 0.78
C PRO A 4 1.28 11.23 0.51
N GLY A 5 0.56 11.69 1.54
CA GLY A 5 -0.15 12.95 1.54
C GLY A 5 0.69 14.05 2.19
N GLU A 6 0.87 15.17 1.49
CA GLU A 6 1.70 16.28 1.93
C GLU A 6 1.37 16.73 3.37
N PRO A 7 2.37 17.01 4.23
CA PRO A 7 3.81 17.04 3.96
C PRO A 7 4.53 15.68 4.00
N ALA A 8 3.83 14.55 4.18
CA ALA A 8 4.48 13.25 4.14
C ALA A 8 5.11 12.98 2.77
N THR A 9 6.13 12.13 2.79
CA THR A 9 7.00 11.80 1.66
C THR A 9 7.18 10.28 1.55
N ILE A 10 8.05 9.87 0.64
CA ILE A 10 8.46 8.47 0.51
C ILE A 10 9.10 7.91 1.80
N VAL A 11 9.60 8.77 2.70
CA VAL A 11 10.18 8.36 3.99
C VAL A 11 9.10 7.78 4.91
N GLU A 12 7.97 8.48 5.04
CA GLU A 12 6.80 7.98 5.77
C GLU A 12 6.25 6.71 5.12
N CYS A 13 6.23 6.65 3.78
CA CYS A 13 5.88 5.42 3.07
C CYS A 13 6.80 4.25 3.45
N ALA A 14 8.10 4.47 3.63
CA ALA A 14 9.03 3.42 4.03
C ALA A 14 8.77 2.92 5.47
N VAL A 15 8.35 3.80 6.39
CA VAL A 15 7.93 3.41 7.74
C VAL A 15 6.71 2.49 7.67
N VAL A 16 5.66 2.93 6.97
CA VAL A 16 4.42 2.15 6.80
C VAL A 16 4.68 0.84 6.03
N ALA A 17 5.55 0.85 5.02
CA ALA A 17 5.94 -0.33 4.27
C ALA A 17 6.63 -1.39 5.14
N ARG A 18 7.49 -0.99 6.08
CA ARG A 18 8.16 -1.93 7.00
C ARG A 18 7.15 -2.64 7.90
N TRP A 19 6.22 -1.88 8.48
CA TRP A 19 5.15 -2.47 9.29
C TRP A 19 4.29 -3.44 8.46
N LEU A 20 3.87 -3.04 7.25
CA LEU A 20 3.07 -3.90 6.36
C LEU A 20 3.82 -5.18 5.97
N ARG A 21 5.13 -5.09 5.70
CA ARG A 21 5.98 -6.24 5.40
C ARG A 21 5.99 -7.23 6.57
N ASP A 22 6.20 -6.74 7.79
CA ASP A 22 6.29 -7.60 8.97
C ASP A 22 4.91 -8.23 9.29
N ARG A 23 3.85 -7.46 9.09
CA ARG A 23 2.48 -7.96 9.24
C ARG A 23 2.10 -9.01 8.19
N LEU A 24 2.49 -8.82 6.93
CA LEU A 24 2.33 -9.81 5.86
C LEU A 24 3.11 -11.09 6.17
N ALA A 25 4.34 -10.96 6.71
CA ALA A 25 5.16 -12.10 7.10
C ALA A 25 4.51 -12.95 8.20
N ALA A 26 3.77 -12.33 9.13
CA ALA A 26 2.98 -13.05 10.13
C ALA A 26 1.86 -13.93 9.52
N ASP A 27 1.38 -13.60 8.32
CA ASP A 27 0.44 -14.42 7.54
C ASP A 27 1.15 -15.38 6.56
N GLY A 28 2.49 -15.48 6.62
CA GLY A 28 3.29 -16.31 5.73
C GLY A 28 3.51 -15.70 4.33
N LEU A 29 3.20 -14.43 4.13
CA LEU A 29 3.35 -13.74 2.84
C LEU A 29 4.64 -12.92 2.81
N THR A 30 5.49 -13.19 1.82
CA THR A 30 6.72 -12.41 1.59
C THR A 30 6.42 -11.17 0.75
N ALA A 31 6.69 -9.99 1.28
CA ALA A 31 6.49 -8.73 0.56
C ALA A 31 7.79 -8.23 -0.10
N TYR A 32 7.67 -7.81 -1.36
CA TYR A 32 8.69 -7.13 -2.14
C TYR A 32 8.28 -5.67 -2.35
N VAL A 33 9.23 -4.75 -2.22
CA VAL A 33 8.99 -3.31 -2.36
C VAL A 33 9.63 -2.81 -3.63
N LYS A 34 8.94 -1.91 -4.33
CA LYS A 34 9.55 -1.06 -5.36
C LYS A 34 9.17 0.40 -5.18
N THR A 35 10.03 1.30 -5.61
CA THR A 35 9.63 2.69 -5.83
C THR A 35 8.58 2.76 -6.94
N SER A 36 7.63 3.68 -6.80
CA SER A 36 6.62 3.89 -7.86
C SER A 36 7.22 4.57 -9.11
N GLY A 37 8.34 5.29 -8.97
CA GLY A 37 8.82 6.27 -9.96
C GLY A 37 8.00 7.58 -9.93
N SER A 38 7.17 7.75 -8.91
CA SER A 38 6.33 8.92 -8.63
C SER A 38 6.65 9.40 -7.21
N LYS A 39 5.63 9.65 -6.37
CA LYS A 39 5.74 10.12 -5.00
C LYS A 39 5.89 8.99 -3.96
N GLY A 40 5.42 7.77 -4.28
CA GLY A 40 5.21 6.70 -3.30
C GLY A 40 5.90 5.37 -3.59
N LEU A 41 5.44 4.30 -2.92
CA LEU A 41 5.98 2.94 -2.98
C LEU A 41 4.90 1.92 -3.35
N HIS A 42 5.26 0.85 -4.05
CA HIS A 42 4.38 -0.31 -4.23
C HIS A 42 4.94 -1.49 -3.42
N LEU A 43 4.05 -2.19 -2.71
CA LEU A 43 4.32 -3.47 -2.07
C LEU A 43 3.64 -4.57 -2.89
N LEU A 44 4.39 -5.62 -3.22
CA LEU A 44 3.93 -6.77 -3.97
C LEU A 44 4.17 -8.04 -3.15
N ALA A 45 3.17 -8.90 -3.03
CA ALA A 45 3.31 -10.22 -2.42
C ALA A 45 2.87 -11.29 -3.42
N PRO A 46 3.66 -12.35 -3.68
CA PRO A 46 3.23 -13.45 -4.50
C PRO A 46 2.14 -14.25 -3.76
N LEU A 47 1.13 -14.71 -4.49
CA LEU A 47 0.03 -15.52 -3.96
C LEU A 47 -0.25 -16.70 -4.90
N VAL A 48 -0.79 -17.78 -4.31
CA VAL A 48 -1.50 -18.80 -5.10
C VAL A 48 -2.74 -18.14 -5.70
N PRO A 49 -3.10 -18.42 -6.96
CA PRO A 49 -4.24 -17.79 -7.61
C PRO A 49 -5.51 -17.82 -6.75
N ALA A 50 -6.10 -16.66 -6.53
CA ALA A 50 -7.29 -16.47 -5.72
C ALA A 50 -8.23 -15.43 -6.35
N PRO A 51 -9.54 -15.46 -6.06
CA PRO A 51 -10.48 -14.44 -6.53
C PRO A 51 -10.05 -13.03 -6.11
N SER A 52 -10.13 -12.06 -7.02
CA SER A 52 -9.70 -10.68 -6.72
C SER A 52 -10.48 -10.04 -5.56
N SER A 53 -11.73 -10.47 -5.35
CA SER A 53 -12.57 -10.04 -4.23
C SER A 53 -11.97 -10.43 -2.88
N GLU A 54 -11.44 -11.64 -2.75
CA GLU A 54 -10.78 -12.13 -1.54
C GLU A 54 -9.46 -11.39 -1.29
N VAL A 55 -8.64 -11.23 -2.33
CA VAL A 55 -7.38 -10.47 -2.25
C VAL A 55 -7.64 -9.02 -1.86
N THR A 56 -8.66 -8.39 -2.43
CA THR A 56 -9.05 -7.00 -2.10
C THR A 56 -9.55 -6.89 -0.66
N ALA A 57 -10.35 -7.85 -0.19
CA ALA A 57 -10.83 -7.87 1.20
C ALA A 57 -9.69 -8.04 2.20
N TYR A 58 -8.75 -8.93 1.90
CA TYR A 58 -7.53 -9.14 2.70
C TYR A 58 -6.68 -7.86 2.76
N ALA A 59 -6.37 -7.26 1.61
CA ALA A 59 -5.59 -6.03 1.55
C ALA A 59 -6.27 -4.85 2.26
N LYS A 60 -7.61 -4.77 2.19
CA LYS A 60 -8.39 -3.78 2.95
C LYS A 60 -8.23 -3.98 4.45
N ARG A 61 -8.30 -5.23 4.93
CA ARG A 61 -8.11 -5.55 6.34
C ARG A 61 -6.72 -5.12 6.82
N LEU A 62 -5.66 -5.43 6.07
CA LEU A 62 -4.30 -4.96 6.36
C LEU A 62 -4.19 -3.43 6.41
N ALA A 63 -4.86 -2.73 5.49
CA ALA A 63 -4.85 -1.26 5.51
C ALA A 63 -5.55 -0.68 6.75
N VAL A 64 -6.64 -1.31 7.19
CA VAL A 64 -7.35 -0.94 8.44
C VAL A 64 -6.47 -1.21 9.66
N GLU A 65 -5.83 -2.37 9.73
CA GLU A 65 -4.89 -2.72 10.81
C GLU A 65 -3.70 -1.74 10.84
N ALA A 66 -3.15 -1.37 9.69
CA ALA A 66 -2.08 -0.38 9.60
C ALA A 66 -2.49 0.98 10.15
N GLU A 67 -3.72 1.45 9.87
CA GLU A 67 -4.25 2.70 10.44
C GLU A 67 -4.50 2.58 11.96
N GLN A 68 -4.82 1.40 12.47
CA GLN A 68 -4.97 1.19 13.92
C GLN A 68 -3.64 1.21 14.66
N GLU A 69 -2.61 0.57 14.10
CA GLU A 69 -1.28 0.49 14.71
C GLU A 69 -0.43 1.74 14.49
N LEU A 70 -0.63 2.43 13.36
CA LEU A 70 0.11 3.63 12.97
C LEU A 70 -0.86 4.80 12.70
N PRO A 71 -1.70 5.21 13.66
CA PRO A 71 -2.79 6.16 13.43
C PRO A 71 -2.31 7.54 12.95
N ASP A 72 -1.08 7.93 13.31
CA ASP A 72 -0.49 9.20 12.90
C ASP A 72 0.18 9.14 11.52
N LEU A 73 0.41 7.94 10.97
CA LEU A 73 1.18 7.75 9.74
C LEU A 73 0.42 7.04 8.62
N ALA A 74 -0.57 6.21 8.93
CA ALA A 74 -1.30 5.41 7.95
C ALA A 74 -2.78 5.84 7.85
N LEU A 75 -3.34 5.66 6.65
CA LEU A 75 -4.75 5.91 6.37
C LEU A 75 -5.25 4.90 5.32
N HIS A 76 -6.35 4.20 5.58
CA HIS A 76 -7.00 3.30 4.60
C HIS A 76 -8.12 3.98 3.81
N ARG A 77 -8.57 5.17 4.24
CA ARG A 77 -9.70 5.89 3.64
C ARG A 77 -9.26 6.76 2.47
N MET A 78 -10.04 6.77 1.38
CA MET A 78 -9.71 7.57 0.20
C MET A 78 -9.85 9.09 0.42
N THR A 79 -10.54 9.54 1.46
CA THR A 79 -10.85 10.95 1.71
C THR A 79 -9.59 11.82 1.77
N LYS A 80 -9.35 12.63 0.73
CA LYS A 80 -8.15 13.48 0.60
C LYS A 80 -7.93 14.42 1.79
N LYS A 81 -9.00 14.94 2.38
CA LYS A 81 -8.94 15.83 3.55
C LYS A 81 -8.28 15.18 4.78
N LEU A 82 -8.25 13.85 4.86
CA LEU A 82 -7.65 13.11 5.97
C LEU A 82 -6.18 12.71 5.72
N ARG A 83 -5.64 12.98 4.54
CA ARG A 83 -4.30 12.51 4.12
C ARG A 83 -3.16 13.42 4.55
N ALA A 84 -3.43 14.61 5.04
CA ALA A 84 -2.37 15.56 5.38
C ALA A 84 -1.39 14.93 6.39
N GLY A 85 -0.12 14.81 6.00
CA GLY A 85 0.93 14.21 6.82
C GLY A 85 0.87 12.68 6.96
N LYS A 86 -0.02 11.99 6.23
CA LYS A 86 -0.23 10.54 6.34
C LYS A 86 0.01 9.83 5.02
N VAL A 87 0.27 8.53 5.09
CA VAL A 87 0.39 7.62 3.95
C VAL A 87 -0.95 6.93 3.73
N PHE A 88 -1.53 7.15 2.55
CA PHE A 88 -2.68 6.40 2.11
C PHE A 88 -2.25 5.00 1.65
N VAL A 89 -2.75 3.98 2.35
CA VAL A 89 -2.56 2.57 2.02
C VAL A 89 -3.68 2.16 1.04
N ASP A 90 -3.44 2.37 -0.24
CA ASP A 90 -4.39 2.03 -1.30
C ASP A 90 -4.42 0.52 -1.55
N PHE A 91 -5.40 -0.15 -0.93
CA PHE A 91 -5.69 -1.55 -1.16
C PHE A 91 -6.53 -1.81 -2.42
N SER A 92 -7.15 -0.77 -3.01
CA SER A 92 -8.15 -0.93 -4.07
C SER A 92 -7.58 -1.39 -5.41
N GLN A 93 -6.25 -1.26 -5.59
CA GLN A 93 -5.53 -1.73 -6.77
C GLN A 93 -5.59 -3.25 -6.97
N ASN A 94 -6.02 -4.01 -5.95
CA ASN A 94 -6.21 -5.46 -6.04
C ASN A 94 -7.51 -5.88 -6.76
N ALA A 95 -8.41 -4.94 -7.05
CA ALA A 95 -9.64 -5.25 -7.78
C ALA A 95 -9.32 -5.60 -9.24
N ALA A 96 -10.00 -6.61 -9.81
CA ALA A 96 -9.72 -7.10 -11.17
C ALA A 96 -9.78 -6.04 -12.28
N ALA A 97 -10.58 -4.98 -12.10
CA ALA A 97 -10.72 -3.89 -13.06
C ALA A 97 -9.63 -2.81 -12.95
N LYS A 98 -8.71 -2.92 -11.99
CA LYS A 98 -7.62 -1.96 -11.76
C LYS A 98 -6.30 -2.48 -12.31
N THR A 99 -5.40 -1.56 -12.63
CA THR A 99 -4.05 -1.86 -13.10
C THR A 99 -3.03 -1.07 -12.30
N THR A 100 -1.85 -1.64 -12.14
CA THR A 100 -0.73 -1.02 -11.42
C THR A 100 0.51 -1.03 -12.31
N ALA A 101 1.30 0.05 -12.27
CA ALA A 101 2.55 0.14 -13.01
C ALA A 101 3.50 -1.04 -12.68
N THR A 102 3.88 -1.80 -13.71
CA THR A 102 4.72 -3.00 -13.59
C THR A 102 6.13 -2.66 -13.07
N PRO A 103 6.83 -3.61 -12.43
CA PRO A 103 8.26 -3.46 -12.17
C PRO A 103 9.03 -3.09 -13.46
N TYR A 104 10.02 -2.20 -13.34
CA TYR A 104 10.88 -1.71 -14.43
C TYR A 104 10.21 -0.82 -15.50
N THR A 105 8.92 -0.50 -15.39
CA THR A 105 8.27 0.41 -16.34
C THR A 105 8.74 1.87 -16.17
N VAL A 106 8.93 2.58 -17.28
CA VAL A 106 9.24 4.01 -17.30
C VAL A 106 8.00 4.83 -16.93
N ARG A 107 8.19 5.97 -16.26
CA ARG A 107 7.12 6.93 -15.96
C ARG A 107 7.21 8.10 -16.93
N ALA A 108 6.10 8.44 -17.58
CA ALA A 108 6.00 9.66 -18.38
C ALA A 108 5.92 10.88 -17.44
N ARG A 109 7.09 11.39 -17.03
CA ARG A 109 7.27 12.50 -16.09
C ARG A 109 8.43 13.38 -16.52
#